data_AF-A0A1G6ABH5-F1
#
_entry.id   AF-A0A1G6ABH5-F1
#
_cell.length_a   1.000
_cell.length_b   1.000
_cell.length_c   1.000
_cell.angle_alpha   90.00
_cell.angle_beta   90.00
_cell.angle_gamma   90.00
#
_symmetry.space_group_name_H-M   'P 1'
#
loop_
_entity.id
_entity.type
_entity.pdbx_description
1 polymer ?
#
loop_
_entity_poly.entity_id
_entity_poly.type
_entity_poly.pdbx_seq_one_letter_code
_entity_poly.pdbx_strand_id
1 'polypeptide(L)'
;MKKKLFTLLLTTIMTISLVACGTSQTTEKESSEATVEQTTETEQEPDTEEEEATEPTEVSDAAALEDGVYQVDFTTDSGMFHVNEAMNGHGALTVEDGKMTVHISLVSKKILNLYVGLAADAEGDEANWLQPTEDEITYEDGTTDTVYGFDVPVENLDEEFDLALIGEKGTWYDHKVSVSNPVAQ
;
A
#
# COMPACT_ATOMS: atom_id res chain seq x y z
N MET A 1 44.56 -25.43 8.99
CA MET A 1 45.87 -24.86 8.58
C MET A 1 45.84 -24.59 7.08
N LYS A 2 46.41 -23.44 6.68
CA LYS A 2 46.75 -22.98 5.31
C LYS A 2 45.60 -22.34 4.52
N LYS A 3 45.72 -21.16 3.92
CA LYS A 3 46.72 -20.08 3.90
C LYS A 3 46.00 -18.85 3.31
N LYS A 4 46.38 -17.65 3.75
CA LYS A 4 45.91 -16.33 3.34
C LYS A 4 46.10 -16.05 1.84
N LEU A 5 45.28 -15.15 1.28
CA LEU A 5 45.71 -14.21 0.23
C LEU A 5 44.86 -12.94 0.28
N PHE A 6 45.50 -11.87 0.76
CA PHE A 6 45.14 -10.46 0.59
C PHE A 6 45.42 -10.05 -0.86
N THR A 7 44.53 -9.29 -1.50
CA THR A 7 44.92 -8.33 -2.55
C THR A 7 44.05 -7.07 -2.45
N LEU A 8 44.66 -6.06 -1.85
CA LEU A 8 44.36 -4.64 -1.93
C LEU A 8 44.68 -4.13 -3.35
N LEU A 9 43.78 -3.40 -4.00
CA LEU A 9 44.16 -2.51 -5.11
C LEU A 9 43.47 -1.15 -4.96
N LEU A 10 44.29 -0.16 -4.67
CA LEU A 10 44.00 1.26 -4.54
C LEU A 10 44.30 1.90 -5.90
N THR A 11 43.32 2.51 -6.56
CA THR A 11 43.57 3.39 -7.72
C THR A 11 42.72 4.65 -7.61
N THR A 12 43.37 5.71 -7.16
CA THR A 12 43.00 7.13 -7.29
C THR A 12 43.05 7.57 -8.76
N ILE A 13 42.02 8.31 -9.22
CA ILE A 13 42.15 9.25 -10.34
C ILE A 13 41.49 10.57 -9.92
N MET A 14 42.29 11.63 -9.96
CA MET A 14 42.01 13.02 -9.61
C MET A 14 42.35 13.87 -10.86
N THR A 15 41.47 14.79 -11.27
CA THR A 15 41.70 16.12 -11.93
C THR A 15 40.38 16.59 -12.58
N ILE A 16 39.65 17.57 -12.02
CA ILE A 16 39.69 19.04 -12.22
C ILE A 16 39.58 19.50 -13.69
N SER A 17 38.53 20.27 -13.99
CA SER A 17 38.55 21.40 -14.93
C SER A 17 37.48 22.41 -14.56
N LEU A 18 37.91 23.66 -14.35
CA LEU A 18 37.13 24.86 -14.04
C LEU A 18 36.75 25.62 -15.31
N VAL A 19 35.82 26.57 -15.14
CA VAL A 19 35.61 27.83 -15.89
C VAL A 19 34.72 27.78 -17.15
N ALA A 20 33.56 28.45 -17.08
CA ALA A 20 33.26 29.62 -17.92
C ALA A 20 32.02 30.38 -17.42
N CYS A 21 32.26 31.62 -16.99
CA CYS A 21 31.28 32.69 -16.78
C CYS A 21 30.68 33.19 -18.11
N GLY A 22 29.49 33.81 -18.02
CA GLY A 22 28.96 34.73 -19.02
C GLY A 22 27.44 34.87 -18.88
N THR A 23 26.94 35.64 -17.92
CA THR A 23 26.58 37.07 -18.03
C THR A 23 25.40 37.32 -18.97
N SER A 24 24.27 37.81 -18.43
CA SER A 24 23.74 39.15 -18.68
C SER A 24 22.33 39.32 -18.13
N GLN A 25 22.19 40.31 -17.24
CA GLN A 25 21.08 41.27 -17.11
C GLN A 25 19.69 40.78 -16.65
N THR A 26 18.86 41.53 -15.91
CA THR A 26 18.93 42.71 -15.03
C THR A 26 17.47 43.17 -14.87
N THR A 27 17.09 43.55 -13.65
CA THR A 27 16.05 44.54 -13.28
C THR A 27 14.56 44.16 -13.19
N GLU A 28 14.06 44.30 -11.94
CA GLU A 28 12.87 45.03 -11.39
C GLU A 28 11.55 45.00 -12.19
N LYS A 29 10.35 44.96 -11.58
CA LYS A 29 9.80 45.94 -10.63
C LYS A 29 8.32 45.61 -10.30
N GLU A 30 7.88 46.01 -9.09
CA GLU A 30 6.53 46.45 -8.62
C GLU A 30 5.24 45.76 -9.10
N SER A 31 4.34 45.29 -8.22
CA SER A 31 3.46 45.98 -7.22
C SER A 31 2.08 46.38 -7.79
N SER A 32 1.07 46.27 -6.90
CA SER A 32 -0.34 46.71 -6.96
C SER A 32 -1.30 45.87 -7.82
N GLU A 33 -2.58 45.69 -7.48
CA GLU A 33 -3.41 45.85 -6.27
C GLU A 33 -4.84 45.44 -6.68
N ALA A 34 -5.63 45.02 -5.69
CA ALA A 34 -7.07 45.31 -5.56
C ALA A 34 -8.15 44.55 -6.38
N THR A 35 -9.16 44.13 -5.59
CA THR A 35 -10.63 44.25 -5.86
C THR A 35 -11.40 43.02 -6.34
N VAL A 36 -11.90 42.28 -5.35
CA VAL A 36 -13.33 41.99 -5.02
C VAL A 36 -14.36 42.25 -6.14
N GLU A 37 -15.18 41.27 -6.51
CA GLU A 37 -16.62 41.29 -6.25
C GLU A 37 -17.33 39.94 -6.50
N GLN A 38 -18.30 39.73 -5.62
CA GLN A 38 -19.26 38.65 -5.46
C GLN A 38 -20.48 38.93 -6.34
N THR A 39 -21.01 37.95 -7.06
CA THR A 39 -22.46 37.91 -7.32
C THR A 39 -22.96 36.50 -7.64
N THR A 40 -23.93 36.11 -6.83
CA THR A 40 -24.88 34.99 -6.92
C THR A 40 -25.82 35.12 -8.11
N GLU A 41 -26.19 34.00 -8.74
CA GLU A 41 -27.59 33.77 -9.10
C GLU A 41 -27.92 32.27 -9.06
N THR A 42 -28.95 31.99 -8.30
CA THR A 42 -29.59 30.71 -8.01
C THR A 42 -30.82 30.62 -8.89
N GLU A 43 -31.02 29.53 -9.63
CA GLU A 43 -32.37 29.06 -9.98
C GLU A 43 -32.31 27.60 -10.45
N GLN A 44 -32.85 26.68 -9.64
CA GLN A 44 -33.48 25.45 -10.13
C GLN A 44 -34.26 24.76 -9.00
N GLU A 45 -35.59 24.79 -9.13
CA GLU A 45 -36.46 23.69 -8.69
C GLU A 45 -36.58 22.69 -9.88
N PRO A 46 -36.83 21.39 -9.63
CA PRO A 46 -38.21 20.95 -9.38
C PRO A 46 -38.37 19.91 -8.26
N ASP A 47 -39.64 19.80 -7.92
CA ASP A 47 -40.38 19.04 -6.92
C ASP A 47 -40.38 17.50 -7.13
N THR A 48 -40.66 16.80 -6.03
CA THR A 48 -41.31 15.47 -5.89
C THR A 48 -40.66 14.21 -6.51
N GLU A 49 -40.19 13.25 -5.70
CA GLU A 49 -41.04 12.17 -5.14
C GLU A 49 -40.21 11.27 -4.20
N GLU A 50 -40.91 10.89 -3.14
CA GLU A 50 -40.53 10.11 -1.98
C GLU A 50 -40.70 8.61 -2.32
N GLU A 51 -39.63 7.83 -2.27
CA GLU A 51 -39.72 6.38 -2.01
C GLU A 51 -38.53 5.98 -1.14
N GLU A 52 -38.77 6.00 0.17
CA GLU A 52 -37.91 5.37 1.17
C GLU A 52 -37.83 3.86 0.90
N ALA A 53 -36.69 3.42 0.40
CA ALA A 53 -36.16 2.11 0.71
C ALA A 53 -34.91 2.34 1.57
N THR A 54 -35.13 2.55 2.86
CA THR A 54 -34.08 2.49 3.87
C THR A 54 -33.57 1.05 3.93
N GLU A 55 -32.57 0.73 3.12
CA GLU A 55 -31.63 -0.33 3.47
C GLU A 55 -30.99 0.04 4.80
N PRO A 56 -30.80 -0.90 5.74
CA PRO A 56 -30.01 -0.61 6.91
C PRO A 56 -28.59 -0.30 6.43
N THR A 57 -28.20 0.96 6.51
CA THR A 57 -26.80 1.33 6.59
C THR A 57 -26.31 0.67 7.87
N GLU A 58 -25.66 -0.49 7.74
CA GLU A 58 -24.86 -1.07 8.81
C GLU A 58 -23.84 -0.01 9.18
N VAL A 59 -24.13 0.68 10.26
CA VAL A 59 -23.21 1.57 10.93
C VAL A 59 -22.06 0.66 11.34
N SER A 60 -20.90 0.78 10.70
CA SER A 60 -19.70 0.10 11.17
C SER A 60 -19.31 0.80 12.48
N ASP A 61 -19.90 0.29 13.55
CA ASP A 61 -19.38 0.50 14.88
C ASP A 61 -18.00 -0.15 14.84
N ALA A 62 -16.95 0.67 14.88
CA ALA A 62 -15.61 0.24 15.30
C ALA A 62 -15.63 -0.17 16.80
N ALA A 63 -16.62 -0.98 17.18
CA ALA A 63 -16.55 -1.82 18.34
C ALA A 63 -15.30 -2.67 18.14
N ALA A 64 -14.34 -2.54 19.06
CA ALA A 64 -13.15 -3.35 19.05
C ALA A 64 -13.57 -4.81 18.85
N LEU A 65 -13.14 -5.42 17.75
CA LEU A 65 -13.39 -6.83 17.49
C LEU A 65 -12.88 -7.64 18.68
N GLU A 66 -13.68 -8.60 19.13
CA GLU A 66 -13.23 -9.55 20.14
C GLU A 66 -12.10 -10.42 19.56
N ASP A 67 -11.29 -11.01 20.43
CA ASP A 67 -10.24 -11.93 20.00
C ASP A 67 -10.84 -13.10 19.21
N GLY A 68 -10.27 -13.40 18.05
CA GLY A 68 -10.84 -14.38 17.13
C GLY A 68 -10.22 -14.35 15.74
N VAL A 69 -10.77 -15.20 14.86
CA VAL A 69 -10.40 -15.26 13.44
C VAL A 69 -11.61 -14.88 12.59
N TYR A 70 -11.38 -14.00 11.62
CA TYR A 70 -12.40 -13.46 10.74
C TYR A 70 -11.94 -13.59 9.29
N GLN A 71 -12.87 -13.91 8.40
CA GLN A 71 -12.68 -13.65 6.98
C GLN A 71 -12.95 -12.16 6.75
N VAL A 72 -12.10 -11.52 5.96
CA VAL A 72 -12.20 -10.09 5.64
C VAL A 72 -12.01 -9.88 4.15
N ASP A 73 -12.57 -8.79 3.63
CA ASP A 73 -12.27 -8.32 2.28
C ASP A 73 -10.90 -7.61 2.31
N PHE A 74 -10.02 -7.96 1.37
CA PHE A 74 -8.74 -7.28 1.18
C PHE A 74 -8.73 -6.57 -0.18
N THR A 75 -8.91 -5.25 -0.15
CA THR A 75 -9.01 -4.44 -1.37
C THR A 75 -7.69 -3.75 -1.66
N THR A 76 -7.32 -3.66 -2.94
CA THR A 76 -6.13 -2.95 -3.41
C THR A 76 -6.47 -2.05 -4.59
N ASP A 77 -5.64 -1.04 -4.81
CA ASP A 77 -5.74 -0.12 -5.96
C ASP A 77 -5.18 -0.70 -7.28
N SER A 78 -4.74 -1.96 -7.30
CA SER A 78 -3.98 -2.55 -8.40
C SER A 78 -4.43 -3.96 -8.75
N GLY A 79 -4.83 -4.16 -10.01
CA GLY A 79 -5.14 -5.50 -10.53
C GLY A 79 -3.95 -6.47 -10.56
N MET A 80 -2.71 -6.01 -10.34
CA MET A 80 -1.54 -6.89 -10.25
C MET A 80 -1.20 -7.33 -8.81
N PHE A 81 -1.72 -6.62 -7.81
CA PHE A 81 -1.49 -6.91 -6.40
C PHE A 81 -2.84 -7.25 -5.77
N HIS A 82 -3.18 -8.53 -5.74
CA HIS A 82 -4.44 -9.00 -5.20
C HIS A 82 -4.27 -10.37 -4.56
N VAL A 83 -5.22 -10.70 -3.70
CA VAL A 83 -5.36 -12.04 -3.12
C VAL A 83 -5.65 -13.04 -4.24
N ASN A 84 -5.11 -14.24 -4.11
CA ASN A 84 -5.36 -15.36 -5.03
C ASN A 84 -6.86 -15.60 -5.28
N GLU A 85 -7.23 -15.89 -6.53
CA GLU A 85 -8.62 -16.12 -6.92
C GLU A 85 -9.29 -17.27 -6.15
N ALA A 86 -8.53 -18.29 -5.73
CA ALA A 86 -9.06 -19.40 -4.92
C ALA A 86 -9.56 -18.94 -3.53
N MET A 87 -9.10 -17.79 -3.05
CA MET A 87 -9.53 -17.17 -1.79
C MET A 87 -10.67 -16.17 -2.00
N ASN A 88 -11.16 -15.98 -3.23
CA ASN A 88 -12.25 -15.06 -3.58
C ASN A 88 -12.03 -13.61 -3.13
N GLY A 89 -10.79 -13.14 -3.08
CA GLY A 89 -10.47 -11.77 -2.63
C GLY A 89 -10.42 -11.59 -1.12
N HIS A 90 -10.54 -12.67 -0.34
CA HIS A 90 -10.59 -12.59 1.11
C HIS A 90 -9.28 -12.95 1.80
N GLY A 91 -8.97 -12.23 2.87
CA GLY A 91 -7.91 -12.56 3.82
C GLY A 91 -8.45 -13.21 5.10
N ALA A 92 -7.55 -13.72 5.93
CA ALA A 92 -7.86 -14.20 7.28
C ALA A 92 -7.30 -13.21 8.32
N LEU A 93 -8.17 -12.43 8.93
CA LEU A 93 -7.84 -11.50 10.02
C LEU A 93 -7.79 -12.26 11.34
N THR A 94 -6.67 -12.18 12.05
CA THR A 94 -6.55 -12.62 13.43
C THR A 94 -6.56 -11.41 14.35
N VAL A 95 -7.43 -11.43 15.35
CA VAL A 95 -7.50 -10.45 16.44
C VAL A 95 -7.03 -11.12 17.72
N GLU A 96 -5.99 -10.58 18.34
CA GLU A 96 -5.46 -11.08 19.62
C GLU A 96 -4.93 -9.91 20.45
N ASP A 97 -5.40 -9.78 21.68
CA ASP A 97 -5.03 -8.69 22.60
C ASP A 97 -5.25 -7.29 21.97
N GLY A 98 -6.31 -7.15 21.17
CA GLY A 98 -6.63 -5.91 20.45
C GLY A 98 -5.67 -5.55 19.30
N LYS A 99 -4.80 -6.48 18.89
CA LYS A 99 -3.96 -6.34 17.69
C LYS A 99 -4.57 -7.12 16.54
N MET A 100 -4.54 -6.53 15.36
CA MET A 100 -5.10 -7.12 14.16
C MET A 100 -3.98 -7.42 13.15
N THR A 101 -3.99 -8.63 12.61
CA THR A 101 -3.09 -9.05 11.54
C THR A 101 -3.90 -9.80 10.50
N VAL A 102 -3.89 -9.33 9.25
CA VAL A 102 -4.51 -10.04 8.13
C VAL A 102 -3.48 -10.90 7.42
N HIS A 103 -3.79 -12.18 7.28
CA HIS A 103 -3.05 -13.08 6.40
C HIS A 103 -3.67 -13.05 5.00
N ILE A 104 -2.85 -12.78 3.99
CA ILE A 104 -3.26 -12.80 2.57
C ILE A 104 -2.38 -13.76 1.77
N SER A 105 -2.99 -14.63 0.97
CA SER A 105 -2.28 -15.47 0.01
C SER A 105 -2.35 -14.83 -1.37
N LEU A 106 -1.21 -14.59 -2.02
CA LEU A 106 -1.14 -13.90 -3.31
C LEU A 106 -1.23 -14.88 -4.50
N VAL A 107 -1.29 -14.35 -5.72
CA VAL A 107 -1.38 -15.16 -6.94
C VAL A 107 -0.09 -15.91 -7.32
N SER A 108 1.06 -15.56 -6.75
CA SER A 108 2.34 -16.20 -7.08
C SER A 108 3.45 -15.87 -6.09
N LYS A 109 4.61 -16.50 -6.25
CA LYS A 109 5.84 -16.21 -5.49
C LYS A 109 6.65 -14.99 -6.00
N LYS A 110 6.09 -14.18 -6.90
CA LYS A 110 6.85 -13.08 -7.57
C LYS A 110 6.94 -11.80 -6.74
N ILE A 111 6.08 -11.64 -5.74
CA ILE A 111 6.14 -10.55 -4.76
C ILE A 111 6.98 -11.07 -3.61
N LEU A 112 8.20 -10.57 -3.48
CA LEU A 112 9.20 -11.13 -2.59
C LEU A 112 9.00 -10.66 -1.14
N ASN A 113 8.65 -9.39 -0.95
CA ASN A 113 8.40 -8.78 0.35
C ASN A 113 7.33 -7.69 0.25
N LEU A 114 6.73 -7.38 1.39
CA LEU A 114 5.85 -6.23 1.58
C LEU A 114 6.41 -5.31 2.66
N TYR A 115 5.96 -4.07 2.69
CA TYR A 115 6.31 -3.08 3.71
C TYR A 115 5.10 -2.20 4.01
N VAL A 116 4.72 -2.11 5.28
CA VAL A 116 3.62 -1.24 5.71
C VAL A 116 4.13 0.20 5.75
N GLY A 117 3.64 1.02 4.83
CA GLY A 117 4.15 2.35 4.55
C GLY A 117 4.55 2.52 3.08
N LEU A 118 5.28 3.60 2.80
CA LEU A 118 5.67 4.00 1.44
C LEU A 118 6.94 3.29 0.96
N ALA A 119 6.99 3.03 -0.34
CA ALA A 119 8.12 2.47 -1.09
C ALA A 119 9.41 3.28 -0.91
N ALA A 120 9.30 4.59 -0.74
CA ALA A 120 10.43 5.49 -0.52
C ALA A 120 11.19 5.18 0.79
N ASP A 121 10.51 4.64 1.79
CA ASP A 121 11.08 4.31 3.09
C ASP A 121 11.51 2.84 3.18
N ALA A 122 10.85 1.96 2.42
CA ALA A 122 11.06 0.52 2.49
C ALA A 122 12.53 0.09 2.31
N GLU A 123 13.26 0.63 1.32
CA GLU A 123 14.65 0.24 1.07
C GLU A 123 15.59 0.53 2.27
N GLY A 124 15.28 1.56 3.06
CA GLY A 124 16.03 1.94 4.25
C GLY A 124 15.66 1.19 5.52
N ASP A 125 14.57 0.41 5.49
CA ASP A 125 13.96 -0.20 6.68
C ASP A 125 13.75 -1.72 6.53
N GLU A 126 14.78 -2.42 6.06
CA GLU A 126 14.79 -3.88 5.83
C GLU A 126 14.36 -4.71 7.05
N ALA A 127 14.59 -4.18 8.26
CA ALA A 127 14.18 -4.85 9.50
C ALA A 127 12.65 -4.99 9.66
N ASN A 128 11.88 -4.12 9.00
CA ASN A 128 10.41 -4.11 9.02
C ASN A 128 9.78 -4.67 7.74
N TRP A 129 10.57 -5.29 6.85
CA TRP A 129 10.01 -6.00 5.71
C TRP A 129 9.21 -7.21 6.16
N LEU A 130 7.97 -7.28 5.70
CA LEU A 130 7.13 -8.46 5.86
C LEU A 130 7.72 -9.59 5.02
N GLN A 131 8.03 -10.69 5.69
CA GLN A 131 8.60 -11.88 5.06
C GLN A 131 7.46 -12.77 4.54
N PRO A 132 7.64 -13.43 3.39
CA PRO A 132 6.62 -14.30 2.85
C PRO A 132 6.50 -15.60 3.65
N THR A 133 5.28 -16.12 3.74
CA THR A 133 4.99 -17.53 4.01
C THR A 133 4.86 -18.30 2.70
N GLU A 134 4.90 -19.63 2.74
CA GLU A 134 4.51 -20.46 1.61
C GLU A 134 3.15 -21.10 1.88
N ASP A 135 2.19 -20.82 1.00
CA ASP A 135 0.82 -21.29 1.15
C ASP A 135 0.49 -22.27 0.02
N GLU A 136 -0.12 -23.42 0.36
CA GLU A 136 -0.65 -24.37 -0.63
C GLU A 136 -2.11 -24.02 -0.92
N ILE A 137 -2.39 -23.69 -2.17
CA ILE A 137 -3.72 -23.30 -2.65
C ILE A 137 -4.29 -24.41 -3.52
N THR A 138 -5.56 -24.74 -3.33
CA THR A 138 -6.31 -25.65 -4.19
C THR A 138 -7.38 -24.86 -4.95
N TYR A 139 -7.34 -24.91 -6.27
CA TYR A 139 -8.29 -24.24 -7.14
C TYR A 139 -9.55 -25.10 -7.36
N GLU A 140 -10.62 -24.49 -7.87
CA GLU A 140 -11.90 -25.18 -8.11
C GLU A 140 -11.78 -26.36 -9.10
N ASP A 141 -10.82 -26.32 -10.02
CA ASP A 141 -10.55 -27.39 -10.97
C ASP A 141 -9.77 -28.58 -10.36
N GLY A 142 -9.43 -28.49 -9.07
CA GLY A 142 -8.69 -29.49 -8.31
C GLY A 142 -7.17 -29.42 -8.50
N THR A 143 -6.64 -28.44 -9.24
CA THR A 143 -5.20 -28.18 -9.29
C THR A 143 -4.72 -27.52 -8.01
N THR A 144 -3.42 -27.65 -7.73
CA THR A 144 -2.77 -27.04 -6.56
C THR A 144 -1.56 -26.24 -6.98
N ASP A 145 -1.30 -25.13 -6.29
CA ASP A 145 -0.07 -24.35 -6.44
C ASP A 145 0.46 -23.92 -5.07
N THR A 146 1.75 -23.60 -5.02
CA THR A 146 2.37 -22.99 -3.84
C THR A 146 2.65 -21.52 -4.14
N VAL A 147 2.02 -20.63 -3.40
CA VAL A 147 2.15 -19.18 -3.56
C VAL A 147 2.81 -18.56 -2.33
N TYR A 148 3.06 -17.25 -2.37
CA TYR A 148 3.47 -16.54 -1.17
C TYR A 148 2.27 -15.91 -0.48
N GLY A 149 2.25 -16.07 0.84
CA GLY A 149 1.36 -15.36 1.74
C GLY A 149 2.11 -14.34 2.58
N PHE A 150 1.37 -13.40 3.19
CA PHE A 150 1.93 -12.36 4.04
C PHE A 150 1.00 -12.05 5.21
N ASP A 151 1.60 -11.91 6.39
CA ASP A 151 0.95 -11.37 7.58
C ASP A 151 1.12 -9.84 7.61
N VAL A 152 0.04 -9.11 7.36
CA VAL A 152 0.03 -7.65 7.31
C VAL A 152 -0.64 -7.12 8.57
N PRO A 153 0.06 -6.34 9.43
CA PRO A 153 -0.57 -5.71 10.58
C PRO A 153 -1.57 -4.64 10.11
N VAL A 154 -2.71 -4.56 10.79
CA VAL A 154 -3.80 -3.64 10.47
C VAL A 154 -4.05 -2.75 11.68
N GLU A 155 -3.96 -1.43 11.50
CA GLU A 155 -4.24 -0.48 12.59
C GLU A 155 -5.74 -0.26 12.76
N ASN A 156 -6.46 -0.01 11.66
CA ASN A 156 -7.89 0.25 11.64
C ASN A 156 -8.55 -0.53 10.49
N LEU A 157 -9.76 -1.04 10.72
CA LEU A 157 -10.62 -1.58 9.67
C LEU A 157 -11.34 -0.45 8.94
N ASP A 158 -11.80 -0.73 7.72
CA ASP A 158 -12.52 0.20 6.85
C ASP A 158 -11.75 1.50 6.50
N GLU A 159 -10.43 1.51 6.76
CA GLU A 159 -9.53 2.62 6.43
C GLU A 159 -8.46 2.17 5.43
N GLU A 160 -8.12 3.06 4.49
CA GLU A 160 -7.01 2.83 3.57
C GLU A 160 -5.66 3.10 4.25
N PHE A 161 -4.68 2.24 3.97
CA PHE A 161 -3.31 2.44 4.40
C PHE A 161 -2.31 2.13 3.27
N ASP A 162 -1.08 2.61 3.43
CA ASP A 162 0.01 2.38 2.49
C ASP A 162 0.62 1.00 2.70
N LEU A 163 0.75 0.25 1.60
CA LEU A 163 1.41 -1.04 1.57
C LEU A 163 2.27 -1.14 0.33
N ALA A 164 3.58 -0.97 0.50
CA ALA A 164 4.52 -1.12 -0.60
C ALA A 164 4.85 -2.60 -0.85
N LEU A 165 5.11 -2.95 -2.12
CA LEU A 165 5.57 -4.28 -2.51
C LEU A 165 6.86 -4.22 -3.31
N ILE A 166 7.71 -5.24 -3.16
CA ILE A 166 8.87 -5.48 -4.02
C ILE A 166 8.77 -6.84 -4.70
N GLY A 167 8.90 -6.85 -6.02
CA GLY A 167 8.97 -8.08 -6.79
C GLY A 167 10.39 -8.42 -7.24
N GLU A 168 10.51 -9.46 -8.06
CA GLU A 168 11.79 -9.96 -8.62
C GLU A 168 12.61 -8.90 -9.37
N LYS A 169 12.00 -7.78 -9.79
CA LYS A 169 12.68 -6.67 -10.45
C LYS A 169 13.47 -5.77 -9.50
N GLY A 170 13.29 -5.93 -8.19
CA GLY A 170 14.03 -5.16 -7.18
C GLY A 170 13.59 -3.69 -7.05
N THR A 171 12.39 -3.35 -7.50
CA THR A 171 11.80 -2.00 -7.35
C THR A 171 10.59 -2.08 -6.44
N TRP A 172 10.53 -1.19 -5.46
CA TRP A 172 9.37 -1.00 -4.59
C TRP A 172 8.28 -0.18 -5.30
N TYR A 173 7.02 -0.56 -5.10
CA TYR A 173 5.84 0.13 -5.64
C TYR A 173 4.84 0.38 -4.53
N ASP A 174 4.33 1.61 -4.47
CA ASP A 174 3.27 2.02 -3.54
C ASP A 174 1.91 1.49 -3.99
N HIS A 175 1.13 1.01 -3.03
CA HIS A 175 -0.27 0.66 -3.20
C HIS A 175 -1.08 1.16 -2.00
N LYS A 176 -2.31 1.60 -2.27
CA LYS A 176 -3.35 1.74 -1.25
C LYS A 176 -4.11 0.44 -1.10
N VAL A 177 -4.26 0.02 0.15
CA VAL A 177 -5.04 -1.18 0.51
C VAL A 177 -5.97 -0.88 1.67
N SER A 178 -7.04 -1.66 1.80
CA SER A 178 -7.95 -1.62 2.94
C SER A 178 -8.41 -3.02 3.33
N VAL A 179 -8.76 -3.17 4.61
CA VAL A 179 -9.32 -4.39 5.20
C VAL A 179 -10.67 -4.05 5.77
N SER A 180 -11.70 -4.76 5.34
CA SER A 180 -13.09 -4.44 5.69
C SER A 180 -13.94 -5.71 5.86
N ASN A 181 -15.18 -5.50 6.30
CA ASN A 181 -16.22 -6.53 6.34
C ASN A 181 -15.81 -7.83 7.09
N PRO A 182 -15.42 -7.74 8.37
CA PRO A 182 -15.04 -8.92 9.15
C PRO A 182 -16.22 -9.86 9.40
N VAL A 183 -16.08 -11.12 8.99
CA VAL A 183 -17.03 -12.22 9.20
C VAL A 183 -16.37 -13.33 10.00
N ALA A 184 -16.85 -13.57 11.22
CA ALA A 184 -16.29 -14.60 12.11
C ALA A 184 -16.31 -16.00 11.45
N GLN A 185 -15.22 -16.75 11.61
CA GLN A 185 -15.03 -18.10 11.07
C GLN A 185 -15.38 -19.21 12.07
#